data_AF-A0A961QPC3-F1
#
_entry.id   AF-A0A961QPC3-F1
#
_cell.length_a   1.000
_cell.length_b   1.000
_cell.length_c   1.000
_cell.angle_alpha   90.00
_cell.angle_beta   90.00
_cell.angle_gamma   90.00
#
_symmetry.space_group_name_H-M   'P 1'
#
loop_
_entity.id
_entity.type
_entity.pdbx_description
1 polymer ?
#
loop_
_entity_poly.entity_id
_entity_poly.type
_entity_poly.pdbx_seq_one_letter_code
_entity_poly.pdbx_strand_id
1 'polypeptide(L)'
;WGIENRIDPGPAAIGDVHAENAPPGTEFPADLGDAAARLSQSRAAREIFGDTFIDSFVRARRAEYAAYARHVSAWERERYLEIV
;
A
#
# COMPACT_ATOMS: atom_id res chain seq x y z
N TRP A 1 1.39 -17.98 -9.57
CA TRP A 1 2.39 -17.82 -8.51
C TRP A 1 2.12 -18.62 -7.23
N GLY A 2 1.06 -18.36 -6.45
CA GLY A 2 0.85 -19.05 -5.16
C GLY A 2 0.63 -20.57 -5.25
N ILE A 3 -0.24 -21.02 -6.15
CA ILE A 3 -0.49 -22.46 -6.41
C ILE A 3 0.78 -23.13 -6.95
N GLU A 4 1.40 -22.53 -7.98
CA GLU A 4 2.61 -23.05 -8.64
C GLU A 4 3.79 -23.21 -7.66
N ASN A 5 3.98 -22.24 -6.77
CA ASN A 5 5.05 -22.25 -5.77
C ASN A 5 4.65 -22.95 -4.47
N ARG A 6 3.41 -23.45 -4.36
CA ARG A 6 2.88 -24.14 -3.16
C ARG A 6 3.13 -23.35 -1.87
N ILE A 7 2.83 -22.06 -1.91
CA ILE A 7 3.03 -21.15 -0.77
C ILE A 7 2.06 -21.52 0.35
N ASP A 8 2.57 -21.63 1.58
CA ASP A 8 1.75 -21.76 2.79
C ASP A 8 1.16 -20.39 3.15
N PRO A 9 -0.17 -20.22 3.12
CA PRO A 9 -0.81 -18.97 3.54
C PRO A 9 -0.78 -18.75 5.06
N GLY A 10 -0.36 -19.75 5.84
CA GLY A 10 -0.44 -19.73 7.29
C GLY A 10 -1.84 -20.10 7.81
N PRO A 11 -2.05 -20.03 9.13
CA PRO A 11 -3.34 -20.33 9.74
C PRO A 11 -4.40 -19.33 9.30
N ALA A 12 -5.65 -19.79 9.18
CA ALA A 12 -6.78 -18.90 8.94
C ALA A 12 -6.94 -17.92 10.12
N ALA A 13 -7.25 -16.66 9.80
CA ALA A 13 -7.71 -15.73 10.81
C ALA A 13 -9.10 -16.19 11.31
N ILE A 14 -9.26 -16.28 12.63
CA ILE A 14 -10.50 -16.66 13.30
C ILE A 14 -10.87 -15.51 14.23
N GLY A 15 -12.13 -15.06 14.21
CA GLY A 15 -12.61 -13.96 15.05
C GLY A 15 -12.80 -12.65 14.28
N ASP A 16 -12.88 -11.54 15.03
CA ASP A 16 -13.03 -10.20 14.46
C ASP A 16 -11.65 -9.53 14.35
N VAL A 17 -11.13 -9.49 13.12
CA VAL A 17 -9.82 -8.89 12.80
C VAL A 17 -9.75 -7.38 13.02
N HIS A 18 -10.87 -6.69 13.24
CA HIS A 18 -10.88 -5.29 13.65
C HIS A 18 -10.77 -5.13 15.16
N ALA A 19 -11.22 -6.12 15.93
CA ALA A 19 -11.14 -6.13 17.40
C ALA A 19 -9.84 -6.76 17.91
N GLU A 20 -9.28 -7.70 17.14
CA GLU A 20 -8.06 -8.43 17.46
C GLU A 20 -6.86 -7.80 16.74
N ASN A 21 -5.75 -7.59 17.45
CA ASN A 21 -4.54 -7.05 16.82
C ASN A 21 -3.95 -8.07 15.86
N ALA A 22 -3.76 -7.67 14.60
CA ALA A 22 -3.04 -8.48 13.63
C ALA A 22 -1.59 -8.73 14.10
N PRO A 23 -0.99 -9.90 13.78
CA PRO A 23 0.41 -10.16 14.11
C PRO A 23 1.32 -9.08 13.51
N PRO A 24 2.35 -8.62 14.25
CA PRO A 24 3.31 -7.65 13.73
C PRO A 24 3.93 -8.11 12.41
N GLY A 25 4.05 -7.22 11.44
CA GLY A 25 4.58 -7.51 10.10
C GLY A 25 3.54 -8.02 9.09
N THR A 26 2.25 -8.13 9.48
CA THR A 26 1.14 -8.47 8.57
C THR A 26 0.35 -7.25 8.10
N GLU A 27 0.75 -6.06 8.52
CA GLU A 27 0.07 -4.82 8.21
C GLU A 27 0.11 -4.53 6.70
N PHE A 28 -1.01 -4.01 6.20
CA PHE A 28 -1.04 -3.43 4.87
C PHE A 28 -0.34 -2.06 4.88
N PRO A 29 0.22 -1.65 3.73
CA PRO A 29 0.70 -0.27 3.57
C PRO A 29 -0.41 0.73 3.94
N ALA A 30 -0.06 1.75 4.72
CA ALA A 30 -1.04 2.73 5.21
C ALA A 30 -1.52 3.68 4.12
N ASP A 31 -0.72 3.86 3.06
CA ASP A 31 -1.04 4.74 1.96
C ASP A 31 -0.49 4.25 0.61
N LEU A 32 -0.78 5.03 -0.44
CA LEU A 32 -0.39 4.72 -1.81
C LEU A 32 1.13 4.79 -2.04
N GLY A 33 1.84 5.66 -1.30
CA GLY A 33 3.28 5.78 -1.37
C GLY A 33 3.97 4.52 -0.87
N ASP A 34 3.58 4.05 0.31
CA ASP A 34 4.07 2.82 0.91
C ASP A 34 3.69 1.59 0.07
N ALA A 35 2.47 1.55 -0.46
CA ALA A 35 2.04 0.47 -1.35
C ALA A 35 2.88 0.42 -2.63
N ALA A 36 3.17 1.57 -3.24
CA ALA A 36 4.04 1.65 -4.42
C ALA A 36 5.48 1.25 -4.09
N ALA A 37 6.00 1.61 -2.91
CA ALA A 37 7.31 1.18 -2.45
C ALA A 37 7.37 -0.35 -2.29
N ARG A 38 6.40 -0.95 -1.60
CA ARG A 38 6.32 -2.41 -1.42
C ARG A 38 6.17 -3.15 -2.76
N LEU A 39 5.34 -2.64 -3.68
CA LEU A 39 5.18 -3.21 -5.02
C LEU A 39 6.48 -3.18 -5.82
N SER A 40 7.27 -2.10 -5.73
CA SER A 40 8.53 -1.96 -6.46
C SER A 40 9.55 -3.06 -6.15
N GLN A 41 9.47 -3.64 -4.95
CA GLN A 41 10.34 -4.72 -4.46
C GLN A 41 9.73 -6.11 -4.65
N SER A 42 8.51 -6.22 -5.18
CA SER A 42 7.81 -7.50 -5.32
C SER A 42 8.32 -8.29 -6.52
N ARG A 43 9.15 -9.31 -6.25
CA ARG A 43 9.61 -10.26 -7.26
C ARG A 43 8.44 -10.99 -7.94
N ALA A 44 7.45 -11.44 -7.17
CA ALA A 44 6.29 -12.13 -7.71
C ALA A 44 5.51 -11.25 -8.70
N ALA A 45 5.32 -9.96 -8.38
CA ALA A 45 4.63 -9.04 -9.28
C ALA A 45 5.42 -8.82 -10.58
N ARG A 46 6.76 -8.72 -10.49
CA ARG A 46 7.63 -8.61 -11.67
C ARG A 46 7.60 -9.85 -12.55
N GLU A 47 7.57 -11.04 -11.97
CA GLU A 47 7.44 -12.30 -12.71
C GLU A 47 6.08 -12.43 -13.42
N ILE A 48 5.00 -11.95 -12.79
CA ILE A 48 3.64 -12.05 -13.34
C ILE A 48 3.36 -10.99 -14.41
N PHE A 49 3.77 -9.74 -14.17
CA PHE A 49 3.38 -8.60 -15.00
C PHE A 49 4.52 -8.03 -15.85
N GLY A 50 5.77 -8.40 -15.56
CA GLY A 50 6.96 -7.90 -16.24
C GLY A 50 7.51 -6.60 -15.63
N ASP A 51 8.83 -6.45 -15.69
CA ASP A 51 9.56 -5.32 -15.11
C ASP A 51 9.11 -3.97 -15.66
N THR A 52 8.99 -3.86 -16.98
CA THR A 52 8.58 -2.61 -17.65
C THR A 52 7.23 -2.11 -17.15
N PHE A 53 6.28 -3.02 -16.92
CA PHE A 53 4.96 -2.67 -16.39
C PHE A 53 5.08 -2.21 -14.94
N ILE A 54 5.74 -2.99 -14.08
CA ILE A 54 5.88 -2.69 -12.66
C ILE A 54 6.58 -1.33 -12.46
N ASP A 55 7.67 -1.07 -13.18
CA ASP A 55 8.42 0.18 -13.05
C ASP A 55 7.58 1.39 -13.49
N SER A 56 6.86 1.27 -14.61
CA SER A 56 5.98 2.33 -15.10
C SER A 56 4.81 2.59 -14.16
N PHE A 57 4.19 1.53 -13.64
CA PHE A 57 3.06 1.64 -12.73
C PHE A 57 3.47 2.24 -11.37
N VAL A 58 4.56 1.77 -10.77
CA VAL A 58 5.11 2.32 -9.53
C VAL A 58 5.44 3.81 -9.69
N ARG A 59 6.07 4.20 -10.80
CA ARG A 59 6.37 5.62 -11.08
C ARG A 59 5.09 6.46 -11.13
N ALA A 60 4.04 5.97 -11.79
CA ALA A 60 2.76 6.68 -11.85
C ALA A 60 2.14 6.85 -10.45
N ARG A 61 2.12 5.79 -9.62
CA ARG A 61 1.57 5.84 -8.25
C ARG A 61 2.35 6.77 -7.33
N ARG A 62 3.68 6.80 -7.42
CA ARG A 62 4.51 7.75 -6.67
C ARG A 62 4.24 9.20 -7.06
N ALA A 63 4.09 9.48 -8.35
CA ALA A 63 3.78 10.83 -8.83
C ALA A 63 2.40 11.30 -8.34
N GLU A 64 1.41 10.40 -8.37
CA GLU A 64 0.06 10.64 -7.87
C GLU A 64 0.05 10.92 -6.36
N TYR A 65 0.70 10.07 -5.56
CA TYR A 65 0.82 10.27 -4.12
C TYR A 65 1.53 11.59 -3.79
N ALA A 66 2.61 11.93 -4.49
CA ALA A 66 3.31 13.19 -4.29
C ALA A 66 2.45 14.42 -4.66
N ALA A 67 1.56 14.30 -5.63
CA ALA A 67 0.60 15.35 -5.94
C ALA A 67 -0.45 15.51 -4.84
N TYR A 68 -0.99 14.39 -4.34
CA TYR A 68 -1.94 14.35 -3.22
C TYR A 68 -1.33 14.93 -1.94
N ALA A 69 -0.11 14.56 -1.57
CA ALA A 69 0.55 15.03 -0.35
C ALA A 69 0.80 16.54 -0.31
N ARG A 70 0.74 17.24 -1.46
CA ARG A 70 0.84 18.70 -1.54
C ARG A 70 -0.52 19.40 -1.54
N HIS A 71 -1.62 18.65 -1.57
CA HIS A 71 -2.96 19.19 -1.55
C HIS A 71 -3.37 19.54 -0.12
N VAL A 72 -3.76 20.79 0.10
CA VAL A 72 -4.36 21.20 1.38
C VAL A 72 -5.87 20.94 1.32
N SER A 73 -6.31 19.97 2.12
CA SER A 73 -7.70 19.53 2.17
C SER A 73 -8.63 20.61 2.74
N ALA A 74 -9.94 20.43 2.54
CA ALA A 74 -10.94 21.29 3.18
C ALA A 74 -10.89 21.19 4.70
N TRP A 75 -10.71 19.98 5.24
CA TRP A 75 -10.60 19.74 6.68
C TRP A 75 -9.40 20.47 7.29
N GLU A 76 -8.23 20.42 6.65
CA GLU A 76 -7.05 21.15 7.13
C GLU A 76 -7.26 22.67 7.11
N ARG A 77 -7.92 23.19 6.07
CA ARG A 77 -8.26 24.62 6.00
C ARG A 77 -9.22 25.02 7.11
N GLU A 78 -10.31 24.29 7.30
CA GLU A 78 -11.28 24.56 8.38
C GLU A 78 -10.62 24.48 9.77
N ARG A 79 -9.73 23.50 9.97
CA ARG A 79 -9.07 23.28 11.25
C ARG A 79 -8.01 24.33 11.58
N TYR A 80 -7.27 24.86 10.61
CA TYR A 80 -6.05 25.64 10.87
C TYR A 80 -6.03 27.05 10.28
N LEU A 81 -6.88 27.36 9.28
CA LEU A 81 -6.81 28.65 8.57
C LEU A 81 -7.35 29.83 9.41
N GLU A 82 -8.35 29.59 10.26
CA GLU A 82 -8.96 30.63 11.13
C GLU A 82 -8.37 30.66 12.56
N ILE A 83 -7.43 29.76 12.89
CA ILE A 83 -6.81 29.67 14.23
C ILE A 83 -5.67 30.71 14.41
N VAL A 84 -5.55 31.71 13.53
CA VAL A 84 -4.52 32.76 13.60
C VAL A 84 -4.98 33.96 14.40
#